data_AF-A0A1F5NYW1-F1
#
_entry.id   AF-A0A1F5NYW1-F1
#
_cell.length_a   1.000
_cell.length_b   1.000
_cell.length_c   1.000
_cell.angle_alpha   90.00
_cell.angle_beta   90.00
_cell.angle_gamma   90.00
#
_symmetry.space_group_name_H-M   'P 1'
#
loop_
_entity.id
_entity.type
_entity.pdbx_description
1 polymer ?
#
loop_
_entity_poly.entity_id
_entity_poly.type
_entity_poly.pdbx_seq_one_letter_code
_entity_poly.pdbx_strand_id
1 'polypeptide(L)'
;MVYYEAYENEKNARVREQKLKHDGNAMRELKKRVGLSQGDKSGAGFTLMELLVVLGLFAILLGAGVPITLGMYRQYSFHSERDMLVSIIAKARTQALSNVNEAPHGLAIAGGNYIIFEGADYASRVQSLDEIIPANPTITFTGSTSEITFAQLTADATGAGTLTMTSGNRTADIIVNNEGRIDW
;
A
#
# COMPACT_ATOMS: atom_id res chain seq x y z
N MET A 1 -63.62 -13.09 7.53
CA MET A 1 -63.93 -11.97 8.45
C MET A 1 -65.12 -12.39 9.31
N VAL A 2 -64.90 -13.20 10.35
CA VAL A 2 -65.94 -13.62 11.31
C VAL A 2 -65.25 -13.85 12.67
N TYR A 3 -65.38 -12.90 13.59
CA TYR A 3 -64.87 -13.00 14.97
C TYR A 3 -65.90 -12.53 16.01
N TYR A 4 -67.19 -12.52 15.65
CA TYR A 4 -68.25 -11.97 16.52
C TYR A 4 -69.15 -13.01 17.19
N GLU A 5 -68.97 -14.30 16.95
CA GLU A 5 -69.87 -15.34 17.50
C GLU A 5 -69.81 -15.50 19.03
N ALA A 6 -68.79 -14.93 19.69
CA ALA A 6 -68.64 -15.01 21.14
C ALA A 6 -69.13 -13.76 21.91
N TYR A 7 -69.68 -12.74 21.22
CA TYR A 7 -70.08 -11.49 21.86
C TYR A 7 -71.42 -10.98 21.35
N GLU A 8 -72.32 -10.69 22.30
CA GLU A 8 -73.68 -10.23 22.04
C GLU A 8 -73.76 -8.87 21.31
N ASN A 9 -72.68 -8.06 21.35
CA ASN A 9 -72.62 -6.77 20.69
C ASN A 9 -71.22 -6.44 20.15
N GLU A 10 -71.15 -5.84 18.96
CA GLU A 10 -69.91 -5.47 18.26
C GLU A 10 -69.02 -4.54 19.09
N LYS A 11 -69.62 -3.59 19.81
CA LYS A 11 -68.90 -2.65 20.67
C LYS A 11 -68.03 -3.36 21.72
N ASN A 12 -68.54 -4.46 22.29
CA ASN A 12 -67.83 -5.22 23.33
C ASN A 12 -66.68 -6.04 22.75
N ALA A 13 -66.88 -6.61 21.56
CA ALA A 13 -65.82 -7.31 20.84
C ALA A 13 -64.69 -6.34 20.44
N ARG A 14 -65.01 -5.14 19.93
CA ARG A 14 -64.00 -4.12 19.60
C ARG A 14 -63.21 -3.63 20.82
N VAL A 15 -63.86 -3.48 21.99
CA VAL A 15 -63.17 -3.11 23.25
C VAL A 15 -62.21 -4.21 23.69
N ARG A 16 -62.59 -5.49 23.60
CA ARG A 16 -61.69 -6.61 23.91
C ARG A 16 -60.53 -6.68 22.92
N GLU A 17 -60.80 -6.49 21.64
CA GLU A 17 -59.77 -6.50 20.60
C GLU A 17 -58.78 -5.33 20.78
N GLN A 18 -59.25 -4.14 21.18
CA GLN A 18 -58.39 -3.03 21.59
C GLN A 18 -57.52 -3.39 22.80
N LYS A 19 -58.10 -4.01 23.84
CA LYS A 19 -57.32 -4.47 24.99
C LYS A 19 -56.29 -5.53 24.60
N LEU A 20 -56.63 -6.49 23.74
CA LEU A 20 -55.68 -7.51 23.28
C LEU A 20 -54.59 -6.95 22.35
N LYS A 21 -54.92 -5.94 21.52
CA LYS A 21 -53.97 -5.27 20.62
C LYS A 21 -53.01 -4.34 21.36
N HIS A 22 -53.46 -3.67 22.42
CA HIS A 22 -52.62 -2.76 23.21
C HIS A 22 -51.94 -3.45 24.41
N ASP A 23 -52.59 -4.44 25.02
CA ASP A 23 -52.06 -5.25 26.13
C ASP A 23 -51.47 -6.56 25.62
N GLY A 24 -50.74 -6.48 24.50
CA GLY A 24 -50.21 -7.60 23.71
C GLY A 24 -49.25 -8.56 24.43
N ASN A 25 -49.13 -8.49 25.75
CA ASN A 25 -48.63 -9.61 26.54
C ASN A 25 -49.14 -9.50 27.99
N ALA A 26 -50.40 -9.86 28.23
CA ALA A 26 -51.00 -9.90 29.57
C ALA A 26 -50.11 -10.66 30.58
N MET A 27 -49.42 -11.70 30.13
CA MET A 27 -48.47 -12.47 30.93
C MET A 27 -47.23 -11.65 31.34
N ARG A 28 -46.75 -10.73 30.48
CA ARG A 28 -45.63 -9.81 30.78
C ARG A 28 -46.03 -8.78 31.82
N GLU A 29 -47.22 -8.19 31.70
CA GLU A 29 -47.74 -7.29 32.72
C GLU A 29 -47.97 -8.01 34.06
N LEU A 30 -48.50 -9.23 34.03
CA LEU A 30 -48.77 -10.01 35.23
C LEU A 30 -47.46 -10.38 35.94
N LYS A 31 -46.44 -10.82 35.19
CA LYS A 31 -45.08 -11.04 35.74
C LYS A 31 -44.50 -9.78 36.37
N LYS A 32 -44.70 -8.61 35.75
CA LYS A 32 -44.25 -7.31 36.29
C LYS A 32 -44.98 -6.95 37.59
N ARG A 33 -46.28 -7.19 37.67
CA ARG A 33 -47.13 -6.88 38.85
C ARG A 33 -46.88 -7.80 40.04
N VAL A 34 -46.58 -9.08 39.80
CA VAL A 34 -46.36 -10.08 40.86
C VAL A 34 -44.88 -10.12 41.31
N GLY A 35 -44.05 -9.17 40.85
CA GLY A 35 -42.62 -9.10 41.20
C GLY A 35 -41.77 -10.24 40.62
N LEU A 36 -42.33 -11.05 39.72
CA LEU A 36 -41.68 -12.18 39.05
C LEU A 36 -40.96 -11.77 37.76
N SER A 37 -41.09 -10.51 37.35
CA SER A 37 -40.25 -9.91 36.32
C SER A 37 -38.91 -9.55 36.95
N GLN A 38 -38.04 -10.55 37.15
CA GLN A 38 -36.61 -10.25 37.21
C GLN A 38 -36.26 -9.58 35.89
N GLY A 39 -35.74 -8.34 35.96
CA GLY A 39 -35.45 -7.53 34.78
C GLY A 39 -34.78 -8.39 33.74
N ASP A 40 -35.38 -8.47 32.55
CA ASP A 40 -34.83 -9.20 31.42
C ASP A 40 -33.38 -8.72 31.28
N LYS A 41 -32.41 -9.53 31.73
CA LYS A 41 -31.01 -9.27 31.45
C LYS A 41 -30.91 -9.41 29.94
N SER A 42 -30.99 -8.26 29.26
CA SER A 42 -30.67 -8.13 27.84
C SER A 42 -29.41 -8.92 27.60
N GLY A 43 -29.53 -9.99 26.80
CA GLY A 43 -28.46 -10.96 26.60
C GLY A 43 -27.15 -10.25 26.25
N ALA A 44 -26.16 -10.47 27.12
CA ALA A 44 -24.72 -10.32 26.91
C ALA A 44 -24.27 -9.33 25.82
N GLY A 45 -24.10 -8.06 26.19
CA GLY A 45 -23.16 -7.16 25.52
C GLY A 45 -21.75 -7.32 26.11
N PHE A 46 -20.73 -6.89 25.36
CA PHE A 46 -19.35 -6.81 25.86
C PHE A 46 -19.27 -5.96 27.14
N THR A 47 -18.51 -6.41 28.13
CA THR A 47 -18.30 -5.62 29.35
C THR A 47 -17.35 -4.44 29.06
N LEU A 48 -17.47 -3.34 29.81
CA LEU A 48 -16.54 -2.20 29.68
C LEU A 48 -15.09 -2.67 29.89
N MET A 49 -14.86 -3.56 30.85
CA MET A 49 -13.54 -4.11 31.14
C MET A 49 -12.99 -4.94 29.98
N GLU A 50 -13.83 -5.76 29.34
CA GLU A 50 -13.44 -6.54 28.17
C GLU A 50 -13.03 -5.64 27.00
N LEU A 51 -13.78 -4.56 26.76
CA LEU A 51 -13.44 -3.58 25.73
C LEU A 51 -12.11 -2.88 26.02
N LEU A 52 -11.84 -2.54 27.29
CA LEU A 52 -10.55 -1.95 27.68
C LEU A 52 -9.37 -2.92 27.50
N VAL A 53 -9.57 -4.19 27.85
CA VAL A 53 -8.54 -5.23 27.65
C VAL A 53 -8.26 -5.42 26.15
N VAL A 54 -9.30 -5.52 25.32
CA VAL A 54 -9.15 -5.68 23.87
C VAL A 54 -8.44 -4.48 23.25
N LEU A 55 -8.82 -3.25 23.61
CA LEU A 55 -8.15 -2.04 23.13
C LEU A 55 -6.69 -1.96 23.61
N GLY A 56 -6.41 -2.38 24.85
CA GLY A 56 -5.05 -2.47 25.37
C GLY A 56 -4.18 -3.44 24.57
N LEU A 57 -4.72 -4.61 24.23
CA LEU A 57 -4.04 -5.59 23.38
C LEU A 57 -3.81 -5.04 21.97
N PHE A 58 -4.80 -4.38 21.36
CA PHE A 58 -4.62 -3.72 20.06
C PHE A 58 -3.57 -2.62 20.12
N ALA A 59 -3.51 -1.82 21.18
CA ALA A 59 -2.51 -0.77 21.34
C ALA A 59 -1.08 -1.34 21.37
N ILE A 60 -0.88 -2.47 22.07
CA ILE A 60 0.42 -3.17 22.10
C ILE A 60 0.77 -3.70 20.70
N LEU A 61 -0.15 -4.38 20.04
CA LEU A 61 0.06 -4.96 18.71
C LEU A 61 0.36 -3.89 17.66
N LEU A 62 -0.41 -2.81 17.63
CA LEU A 62 -0.21 -1.72 16.68
C LEU A 62 1.06 -0.91 17.01
N GLY A 63 1.31 -0.65 18.30
CA GLY A 63 2.48 0.09 18.76
C GLY A 63 3.78 -0.58 18.36
N ALA A 64 3.84 -1.92 18.42
CA ALA A 64 5.00 -2.68 17.95
C ALA A 64 4.96 -2.97 16.44
N GLY A 65 3.78 -3.31 15.88
CA GLY A 65 3.65 -3.81 14.52
C GLY A 65 3.87 -2.75 13.43
N VAL A 66 3.37 -1.53 13.63
CA VAL A 66 3.48 -0.45 12.64
C VAL A 66 4.93 -0.03 12.37
N PRO A 67 5.78 0.28 13.36
CA PRO A 67 7.15 0.70 13.07
C PRO A 67 7.98 -0.41 12.41
N ILE A 68 7.76 -1.68 12.79
CA ILE A 68 8.44 -2.83 12.20
C ILE A 68 8.05 -2.98 10.72
N THR A 69 6.75 -2.99 10.42
CA THR A 69 6.25 -3.16 9.05
C THR A 69 6.67 -2.01 8.14
N LEU A 70 6.61 -0.75 8.60
CA LEU A 70 7.10 0.39 7.83
C LEU A 70 8.61 0.33 7.60
N GLY A 71 9.39 -0.13 8.59
CA GLY A 71 10.82 -0.33 8.45
C GLY A 71 11.18 -1.35 7.36
N MET A 72 10.48 -2.50 7.36
CA MET A 72 10.64 -3.54 6.33
C MET A 72 10.23 -3.05 4.94
N TYR A 73 9.10 -2.35 4.84
CA TYR A 73 8.63 -1.79 3.56
C TYR A 73 9.65 -0.82 2.96
N ARG A 74 10.19 0.11 3.77
CA ARG A 74 11.22 1.06 3.30
C ARG A 74 12.49 0.35 2.86
N GLN A 75 12.92 -0.68 3.58
CA GLN A 75 14.09 -1.47 3.20
C GLN A 75 13.88 -2.24 1.90
N TYR A 76 12.73 -2.90 1.77
CA TYR A 76 12.37 -3.62 0.55
C TYR A 76 12.31 -2.68 -0.66
N SER A 77 11.63 -1.54 -0.51
CA SER A 77 11.53 -0.52 -1.56
C SER A 77 12.92 0.01 -1.96
N PHE A 78 13.83 0.21 -1.01
CA PHE A 78 15.19 0.64 -1.28
C PHE A 78 15.99 -0.39 -2.08
N HIS A 79 15.96 -1.67 -1.70
CA HIS A 79 16.66 -2.73 -2.45
C HIS A 79 16.04 -2.94 -3.83
N SER A 80 14.71 -2.92 -3.92
CA SER A 80 14.00 -3.03 -5.19
C SER A 80 14.38 -1.90 -6.15
N GLU A 81 14.55 -0.67 -5.66
CA GLU A 81 15.00 0.43 -6.50
C GLU A 81 16.42 0.23 -7.00
N ARG A 82 17.35 -0.18 -6.11
CA ARG A 82 18.74 -0.46 -6.49
C ARG A 82 18.79 -1.50 -7.60
N ASP A 83 18.08 -2.61 -7.42
CA ASP A 83 18.07 -3.72 -8.37
C ASP A 83 17.41 -3.30 -9.69
N MET A 84 16.37 -2.46 -9.64
CA MET A 84 15.78 -1.85 -10.83
C MET A 84 16.78 -0.95 -11.57
N LEU A 85 17.46 -0.05 -10.87
CA LEU A 85 18.46 0.84 -11.45
C LEU A 85 19.63 0.07 -12.09
N VAL A 86 20.15 -0.95 -11.40
CA VAL A 86 21.15 -1.86 -11.95
C VAL A 86 20.65 -2.52 -13.24
N SER A 87 19.40 -2.99 -13.27
CA SER A 87 18.82 -3.61 -14.47
C SER A 87 18.69 -2.62 -15.64
N ILE A 88 18.39 -1.36 -15.34
CA ILE A 88 18.31 -0.27 -16.32
C ILE A 88 19.68 0.03 -16.91
N ILE A 89 20.72 0.16 -16.08
CA ILE A 89 22.11 0.34 -16.53
C ILE A 89 22.54 -0.84 -17.40
N ALA A 90 22.26 -2.07 -16.96
CA ALA A 90 22.58 -3.29 -17.70
C ALA A 90 21.84 -3.38 -19.03
N LYS A 91 20.60 -2.88 -19.11
CA LYS A 91 19.82 -2.80 -20.34
C LYS A 91 20.43 -1.82 -21.33
N ALA A 92 20.73 -0.59 -20.91
CA ALA A 92 21.40 0.40 -21.77
C ALA A 92 22.73 -0.13 -22.30
N ARG A 93 23.54 -0.75 -21.43
CA ARG A 93 24.78 -1.44 -21.79
C ARG A 93 24.57 -2.53 -22.85
N THR A 94 23.54 -3.36 -22.68
CA THR A 94 23.24 -4.46 -23.60
C THR A 94 22.77 -3.94 -24.96
N GLN A 95 22.01 -2.85 -25.00
CA GLN A 95 21.59 -2.21 -26.25
C GLN A 95 22.79 -1.67 -27.03
N ALA A 96 23.73 -0.98 -26.36
CA ALA A 96 24.98 -0.54 -26.97
C ALA A 96 25.84 -1.73 -27.46
N LEU A 97 26.00 -2.76 -26.64
CA LEU A 97 26.80 -3.95 -26.99
C LEU A 97 26.21 -4.70 -28.19
N SER A 98 24.88 -4.81 -28.23
CA SER A 98 24.16 -5.45 -29.35
C SER A 98 24.03 -4.53 -30.57
N ASN A 99 24.63 -3.33 -30.50
CA ASN A 99 24.62 -2.33 -31.56
C ASN A 99 23.20 -2.01 -32.07
N VAL A 100 22.24 -1.91 -31.14
CA VAL A 100 20.87 -1.52 -31.46
C VAL A 100 20.91 -0.18 -32.18
N ASN A 101 20.23 -0.08 -33.32
CA ASN A 101 20.20 1.12 -34.17
C ASN A 101 21.57 1.70 -34.57
N GLU A 102 22.65 0.91 -34.46
CA GLU A 102 24.03 1.36 -34.77
C GLU A 102 24.45 2.61 -33.98
N ALA A 103 24.05 2.70 -32.71
CA ALA A 103 24.27 3.87 -31.89
C ALA A 103 24.74 3.54 -30.46
N PRO A 104 25.49 4.43 -29.80
CA PRO A 104 25.72 4.37 -28.36
C PRO A 104 24.41 4.52 -27.59
N HIS A 105 24.35 3.91 -26.41
CA HIS A 105 23.17 3.96 -25.53
C HIS A 105 23.60 4.31 -24.11
N GLY A 106 22.73 4.97 -23.36
CA GLY A 106 23.05 5.42 -22.02
C GLY A 106 21.85 5.45 -21.08
N LEU A 107 22.18 5.78 -19.84
CA LEU A 107 21.23 6.11 -18.78
C LEU A 107 21.48 7.55 -18.34
N ALA A 108 20.41 8.34 -18.24
CA ALA A 108 20.41 9.61 -17.52
C ALA A 108 19.43 9.58 -16.34
N ILE A 109 19.81 10.23 -15.25
CA ILE A 109 18.97 10.45 -14.07
C ILE A 109 18.58 11.92 -14.07
N ALA A 110 17.36 12.22 -14.51
CA ALA A 110 16.90 13.59 -14.71
C ALA A 110 15.42 13.75 -14.38
N GLY A 111 15.07 14.84 -13.71
CA GLY A 111 13.68 15.18 -13.41
C GLY A 111 12.93 14.13 -12.58
N GLY A 112 13.64 13.34 -11.76
CA GLY A 112 13.05 12.25 -10.98
C GLY A 112 12.74 10.99 -11.81
N ASN A 113 13.39 10.81 -12.96
CA ASN A 113 13.25 9.63 -13.80
C ASN A 113 14.62 9.04 -14.13
N TYR A 114 14.65 7.73 -14.35
CA TYR A 114 15.68 7.04 -15.11
C TYR A 114 15.28 7.04 -16.57
N ILE A 115 16.16 7.52 -17.43
CA ILE A 115 15.89 7.64 -18.86
C ILE A 115 16.94 6.84 -19.59
N ILE A 116 16.53 5.72 -20.18
CA ILE A 116 17.37 5.01 -21.14
C ILE A 116 17.24 5.76 -22.46
N PHE A 117 18.37 6.09 -23.07
CA PHE A 117 18.39 6.86 -24.30
C PHE A 117 19.39 6.30 -25.31
N GLU A 118 19.19 6.71 -26.56
CA GLU A 118 20.09 6.47 -27.68
C GLU A 118 20.80 7.77 -28.05
N GLY A 119 22.13 7.75 -28.11
CA GLY A 119 22.96 8.92 -28.41
C GLY A 119 24.32 8.88 -27.74
N ALA A 120 25.24 9.74 -28.20
CA ALA A 120 26.59 9.86 -27.63
C ALA A 120 26.57 10.39 -26.18
N ASP A 121 25.61 11.26 -25.88
CA ASP A 121 25.31 11.80 -24.56
C ASP A 121 23.81 12.15 -24.46
N TYR A 122 23.34 12.42 -23.24
CA TYR A 122 21.94 12.74 -22.97
C TYR A 122 21.51 14.04 -23.62
N ALA A 123 22.42 14.99 -23.81
CA ALA A 123 22.10 16.29 -24.40
C ALA A 123 21.82 16.19 -25.91
N SER A 124 22.53 15.31 -26.62
CA SER A 124 22.46 15.07 -28.06
C SER A 124 21.62 13.85 -28.45
N ARG A 125 20.95 13.21 -27.48
CA ARG A 125 20.14 12.01 -27.67
C ARG A 125 18.97 12.18 -28.64
N VAL A 126 18.48 11.04 -29.14
CA VAL A 126 17.25 10.96 -29.93
C VAL A 126 16.03 10.86 -28.99
N GLN A 127 15.48 12.01 -28.59
CA GLN A 127 14.42 12.09 -27.57
C GLN A 127 13.17 11.24 -27.85
N SER A 128 12.84 10.98 -29.12
CA SER A 128 11.68 10.14 -29.48
C SER A 128 11.86 8.66 -29.13
N LEU A 129 13.08 8.23 -28.83
CA LEU A 129 13.41 6.86 -28.44
C LEU A 129 13.66 6.72 -26.92
N ASP A 130 13.48 7.80 -26.15
CA ASP A 130 13.66 7.78 -24.69
C ASP A 130 12.69 6.78 -24.05
N GLU A 131 13.24 5.86 -23.25
CA GLU A 131 12.46 5.03 -22.35
C GLU A 131 12.52 5.62 -20.94
N ILE A 132 11.38 6.15 -20.49
CA ILE A 132 11.26 6.90 -19.25
C ILE A 132 10.70 5.98 -18.16
N ILE A 133 11.46 5.82 -17.09
CA ILE A 133 11.10 5.00 -15.94
C ILE A 133 11.09 5.92 -14.71
N PRO A 134 9.95 6.11 -14.04
CA PRO A 134 9.89 6.95 -12.85
C PRO A 134 10.79 6.42 -11.74
N ALA A 135 11.60 7.31 -11.16
CA ALA A 135 12.42 6.97 -10.00
C ALA A 135 11.60 7.13 -8.71
N ASN A 136 11.98 6.40 -7.68
CA ASN A 136 11.42 6.55 -6.35
C ASN A 136 11.81 7.93 -5.77
N PRO A 137 10.85 8.81 -5.44
CA PRO A 137 11.15 10.17 -4.98
C PRO A 137 11.76 10.22 -3.58
N THR A 138 11.75 9.10 -2.85
CA THR A 138 12.40 8.99 -1.53
C THR A 138 13.89 8.69 -1.60
N ILE A 139 14.41 8.49 -2.82
CA ILE A 139 15.81 8.19 -3.08
C ILE A 139 16.50 9.42 -3.64
N THR A 140 17.66 9.72 -3.09
CA THR A 140 18.57 10.76 -3.59
C THR A 140 19.85 10.11 -4.10
N PHE A 141 20.42 10.74 -5.13
CA PHE A 141 21.66 10.29 -5.75
C PHE A 141 22.77 11.31 -5.50
N THR A 142 23.95 10.81 -5.17
CA THR A 142 25.18 11.59 -5.06
C THR A 142 26.31 10.85 -5.78
N GLY A 143 27.31 11.58 -6.28
CA GLY A 143 28.44 11.00 -7.01
C GLY A 143 28.55 11.58 -8.43
N SER A 144 29.38 10.94 -9.25
CA SER A 144 29.85 11.49 -10.53
C SER A 144 28.96 11.19 -11.73
N THR A 145 27.79 10.56 -11.55
CA THR A 145 27.07 9.94 -12.68
C THR A 145 25.58 10.27 -12.67
N SER A 146 25.24 11.54 -12.96
CA SER A 146 23.87 11.85 -13.43
C SER A 146 23.60 11.24 -14.81
N GLU A 147 24.65 10.80 -15.50
CA GLU A 147 24.60 10.20 -16.82
C GLU A 147 25.74 9.19 -16.97
N ILE A 148 25.47 8.08 -17.65
CA ILE A 148 26.43 7.06 -18.06
C ILE A 148 26.10 6.66 -19.48
N THR A 149 27.07 6.68 -20.38
CA THR A 149 26.91 6.21 -21.77
C THR A 149 27.82 5.05 -22.08
N PHE A 150 27.36 4.15 -22.92
CA PHE A 150 28.07 2.96 -23.35
C PHE A 150 28.34 3.03 -24.85
N ALA A 151 29.61 2.88 -25.22
CA ALA A 151 30.03 2.82 -26.61
C ALA A 151 29.42 1.60 -27.32
N GLN A 152 29.03 1.78 -28.57
CA GLN A 152 28.49 0.68 -29.38
C GLN A 152 29.53 -0.45 -29.54
N LEU A 153 29.08 -1.70 -29.65
CA LEU A 153 29.89 -2.92 -29.85
C LEU A 153 30.88 -3.29 -28.72
N THR A 154 31.38 -2.34 -27.94
CA THR A 154 32.31 -2.63 -26.82
C THR A 154 31.66 -2.48 -25.47
N ALA A 155 30.65 -1.61 -25.37
CA ALA A 155 30.03 -1.19 -24.11
C ALA A 155 31.01 -0.59 -23.10
N ASP A 156 32.09 0.04 -23.59
CA ASP A 156 32.97 0.86 -22.75
C ASP A 156 32.17 2.07 -22.24
N ALA A 157 32.30 2.36 -20.96
CA ALA A 157 31.52 3.39 -20.29
C ALA A 157 32.22 4.74 -20.30
N THR A 158 31.50 5.77 -20.72
CA THR A 158 31.81 7.18 -20.44
C THR A 158 30.94 7.65 -19.30
N GLY A 159 31.52 8.42 -18.36
CA GLY A 159 30.87 8.71 -17.08
C GLY A 159 30.93 7.52 -16.12
N ALA A 160 31.95 6.65 -16.21
CA ALA A 160 32.21 5.61 -15.21
C ALA A 160 32.48 6.24 -13.82
N GLY A 161 32.08 5.54 -12.76
CA GLY A 161 32.25 5.99 -11.38
C GLY A 161 31.32 5.29 -10.40
N THR A 162 31.23 5.85 -9.19
CA THR A 162 30.33 5.38 -8.15
C THR A 162 29.09 6.27 -8.08
N LEU A 163 27.93 5.63 -8.20
CA LEU A 163 26.63 6.22 -7.94
C LEU A 163 26.16 5.80 -6.54
N THR A 164 26.12 6.74 -5.62
CA THR A 164 25.64 6.47 -4.25
C THR A 164 24.16 6.81 -4.14
N MET A 165 23.37 5.79 -3.87
CA MET A 165 21.93 5.87 -3.65
C MET A 165 21.64 5.99 -2.16
N THR A 166 20.88 7.00 -1.75
CA THR A 166 20.55 7.26 -0.34
C THR A 166 19.04 7.34 -0.12
N SER A 167 18.54 6.68 0.93
CA SER A 167 17.16 6.86 1.43
C SER A 167 17.13 6.86 2.95
N GLY A 168 16.91 8.04 3.54
CA GLY A 168 16.99 8.24 4.98
C GLY A 168 18.38 7.93 5.52
N ASN A 169 18.51 6.85 6.29
CA ASN A 169 19.76 6.38 6.89
C ASN A 169 20.39 5.18 6.15
N ARG A 170 19.88 4.83 4.97
CA ARG A 170 20.37 3.72 4.14
C ARG A 170 21.12 4.27 2.95
N THR A 171 22.26 3.67 2.64
CA THR A 171 23.09 3.98 1.47
C THR A 171 23.47 2.70 0.74
N ALA A 172 23.60 2.77 -0.57
CA ALA A 172 24.14 1.71 -1.41
C ALA A 172 24.93 2.33 -2.55
N ASP A 173 26.03 1.70 -2.92
CA ASP A 173 26.88 2.15 -4.01
C ASP A 173 26.68 1.23 -5.21
N ILE A 174 26.46 1.82 -6.38
CA ILE A 174 26.48 1.14 -7.67
C ILE A 174 27.71 1.64 -8.41
N ILE A 175 28.61 0.75 -8.78
CA ILE A 175 29.89 1.09 -9.40
C ILE A 175 29.85 0.65 -10.86
N VAL A 176 30.15 1.57 -11.76
CA VAL A 176 30.37 1.30 -13.18
C VAL A 176 31.82 1.65 -13.51
N ASN A 177 32.60 0.69 -14.02
CA ASN A 177 33.97 0.96 -14.45
C ASN A 177 34.03 1.34 -15.95
N ASN A 178 35.21 1.73 -16.43
CA ASN A 178 35.41 2.17 -17.82
C ASN A 178 35.12 1.08 -18.86
N GLU A 179 35.23 -0.20 -18.52
CA GLU A 179 34.87 -1.34 -19.38
C GLU A 179 33.38 -1.72 -19.29
N GLY A 180 32.57 -0.90 -18.61
CA GLY A 180 31.13 -1.08 -18.46
C GLY A 180 30.71 -2.23 -17.54
N ARG A 181 31.60 -2.73 -16.68
CA ARG A 181 31.24 -3.67 -15.60
C ARG A 181 30.45 -2.94 -14.52
N ILE A 182 29.42 -3.61 -13.99
CA ILE A 182 28.48 -3.07 -13.00
C ILE A 182 28.59 -3.91 -11.71
N ASP A 183 28.78 -3.26 -10.56
CA ASP A 183 28.82 -3.88 -9.21
C ASP A 183 27.93 -3.13 -8.20
N TRP A 184 27.29 -3.82 -7.24
CA TRP A 184 26.36 -3.24 -6.26
C TRP A 184 26.07 -4.11 -5.02
#